data_AF-A0A928AHE9-F1
#
_entry.id   AF-A0A928AHE9-F1
#
_cell.length_a   1.000
_cell.length_b   1.000
_cell.length_c   1.000
_cell.angle_alpha   90.00
_cell.angle_beta   90.00
_cell.angle_gamma   90.00
#
_symmetry.space_group_name_H-M   'P 1'
#
loop_
_entity.id
_entity.type
_entity.pdbx_description
1 polymer ?
#
loop_
_entity_poly.entity_id
_entity_poly.type
_entity_poly.pdbx_seq_one_letter_code
_entity_poly.pdbx_strand_id
1 'polypeptide(L)'
;MSQLRHNPFLHCACLFGVGVLLQLLIGDLDNRFFAHPRGMILAFNYLYLLILAYIFEDKIPIFRQLRLGNTATAALSSMVIIIVLFGLIRQDGNTAGVVGVLGFTRMTSSWPFNLLLFYFLTTLGLATIHNWHHLRHQKVASLLAHSAVFIALTAAWFGSGDKVRVKITTWLDQPVYKGLTADGREYELPFAVTLQRFSMEEYPPKLYIYDIDNKRLSRDFLASEERVGIVDDWELRITQHLSEAGCMPNDSIYRTMRHVGTMPALYVVARNVASGRSVEGWVSCGSHLFLAASLDLDNNRQLVMPAPEPKYYLSQITVTDAENVSRRFDVAVNRPAKFGAWQIYQVGYDTSRGRWSTSSVLECVRDGWYPIVHTALWLILAAGVAMFITAGGRTFKKQSARKEAES
;
A
#
# COMPACT_ATOMS: atom_id res chain seq x y z
N MET A 1 -28.97 -24.41 -39.67
CA MET A 1 -28.67 -23.07 -39.12
C MET A 1 -27.23 -23.04 -38.68
N SER A 2 -26.41 -22.21 -39.31
CA SER A 2 -24.97 -22.14 -39.11
C SER A 2 -24.64 -21.91 -37.63
N GLN A 3 -23.82 -22.79 -37.05
CA GLN A 3 -23.12 -22.45 -35.82
C GLN A 3 -22.24 -21.23 -36.11
N LEU A 4 -22.71 -20.04 -35.74
CA LEU A 4 -21.86 -18.87 -35.59
C LEU A 4 -20.64 -19.31 -34.78
N ARG A 5 -19.48 -19.29 -35.42
CA ARG A 5 -18.21 -19.75 -34.86
C ARG A 5 -17.95 -18.93 -33.59
N HIS A 6 -18.16 -19.55 -32.43
CA HIS A 6 -17.96 -18.92 -31.12
C HIS A 6 -16.57 -18.30 -31.07
N ASN A 7 -16.48 -16.98 -31.05
CA ASN A 7 -15.23 -16.24 -30.97
C ASN A 7 -15.21 -15.45 -29.65
N PRO A 8 -14.63 -16.01 -28.58
CA PRO A 8 -14.61 -15.37 -27.26
C PRO A 8 -13.97 -13.98 -27.24
N PHE A 9 -12.95 -13.75 -28.07
CA PHE A 9 -12.30 -12.43 -28.15
C PHE A 9 -13.24 -11.37 -28.72
N LEU A 10 -14.08 -11.74 -29.68
CA LEU A 10 -15.10 -10.83 -30.21
C LEU A 10 -16.12 -10.48 -29.11
N HIS A 11 -16.53 -11.45 -28.27
CA HIS A 11 -17.41 -11.15 -27.13
C HIS A 11 -16.78 -10.17 -26.14
N CYS A 12 -15.51 -10.36 -25.79
CA CYS A 12 -14.79 -9.41 -24.92
C CYS A 12 -14.67 -8.02 -25.56
N ALA A 13 -14.41 -7.93 -26.87
CA ALA A 13 -14.36 -6.66 -27.60
C ALA A 13 -15.74 -5.96 -27.63
N CYS A 14 -16.82 -6.72 -27.86
CA CYS A 14 -18.18 -6.21 -27.79
C CYS A 14 -18.54 -5.73 -26.38
N LEU A 15 -18.21 -6.50 -25.33
CA LEU A 15 -18.44 -6.11 -23.94
C LEU A 15 -17.67 -4.84 -23.57
N PHE A 16 -16.42 -4.73 -24.02
CA PHE A 16 -15.63 -3.51 -23.86
C PHE A 16 -16.29 -2.31 -24.54
N GLY A 17 -16.72 -2.46 -25.80
CA GLY A 17 -17.42 -1.41 -26.54
C GLY A 17 -18.74 -0.98 -25.88
N VAL A 18 -19.53 -1.95 -25.39
CA VAL A 18 -20.74 -1.67 -24.59
C VAL A 18 -20.38 -0.93 -23.31
N GLY A 19 -19.31 -1.34 -22.63
CA GLY A 19 -18.83 -0.65 -21.43
C GLY A 19 -18.46 0.80 -21.70
N VAL A 20 -17.74 1.07 -22.80
CA VAL A 20 -17.38 2.42 -23.21
C VAL A 20 -18.64 3.24 -23.51
N LEU A 21 -19.61 2.65 -24.20
CA LEU A 21 -20.88 3.32 -24.47
C LEU A 21 -21.63 3.67 -23.18
N LEU A 22 -21.74 2.72 -22.23
CA LEU A 22 -22.38 2.97 -20.93
C LEU A 22 -21.66 4.07 -20.15
N GLN A 23 -20.32 4.07 -20.17
CA GLN A 23 -19.52 5.10 -19.53
C GLN A 23 -19.80 6.49 -20.11
N LEU A 24 -19.97 6.60 -21.43
CA LEU A 24 -20.28 7.87 -22.09
C LEU A 24 -21.73 8.34 -21.85
N LEU A 25 -22.67 7.41 -21.74
CA LEU A 25 -24.10 7.72 -21.60
C LEU A 25 -24.55 7.98 -20.15
N ILE A 26 -24.05 7.19 -19.21
CA ILE A 26 -24.52 7.16 -17.81
C ILE A 26 -23.45 7.68 -16.85
N GLY A 27 -22.18 7.68 -17.26
CA GLY A 27 -21.05 8.03 -16.40
C GLY A 27 -20.59 6.86 -15.53
N ASP A 28 -19.96 7.18 -14.40
CA ASP A 28 -19.33 6.20 -13.52
C ASP A 28 -20.35 5.30 -12.81
N LEU A 29 -19.96 4.04 -12.58
CA LEU A 29 -20.69 3.13 -11.71
C LEU A 29 -20.59 3.59 -10.24
N ASP A 30 -21.75 3.84 -9.61
CA ASP A 30 -21.81 4.17 -8.18
C ASP A 30 -21.59 2.90 -7.34
N ASN A 31 -20.38 2.77 -6.78
CA ASN A 31 -20.01 1.63 -5.94
C ASN A 31 -20.88 1.51 -4.67
N ARG A 32 -21.57 2.58 -4.24
CA ARG A 32 -22.53 2.52 -3.12
C ARG A 32 -23.70 1.58 -3.41
N PHE A 33 -23.95 1.24 -4.68
CA PHE A 33 -24.89 0.21 -5.06
C PHE A 33 -24.55 -1.15 -4.43
N PHE A 34 -23.25 -1.44 -4.26
CA PHE A 34 -22.74 -2.64 -3.60
C PHE A 34 -22.62 -2.52 -2.09
N ALA A 35 -23.02 -1.40 -1.48
CA ALA A 35 -23.00 -1.28 -0.02
C ALA A 35 -24.00 -2.25 0.63
N HIS A 36 -23.67 -2.71 1.84
CA HIS A 36 -24.52 -3.53 2.68
C HIS A 36 -25.87 -2.83 2.95
N PRO A 37 -27.02 -3.54 2.89
CA PRO A 37 -27.16 -4.98 2.66
C PRO A 37 -27.23 -5.40 1.18
N ARG A 38 -27.37 -4.45 0.25
CA ARG A 38 -27.61 -4.73 -1.18
C ARG A 38 -26.48 -5.53 -1.82
N GLY A 39 -25.22 -5.20 -1.51
CA GLY A 39 -24.07 -5.95 -2.02
C GLY A 39 -24.09 -7.43 -1.66
N MET A 40 -24.46 -7.77 -0.41
CA MET A 40 -24.60 -9.16 0.01
C MET A 40 -25.71 -9.88 -0.74
N ILE A 41 -26.88 -9.24 -0.89
CA ILE A 41 -28.01 -9.81 -1.64
C ILE A 41 -27.59 -10.08 -3.10
N LEU A 42 -26.89 -9.15 -3.74
CA LEU A 42 -26.39 -9.32 -5.10
C LEU A 42 -25.35 -10.44 -5.21
N ALA A 43 -24.43 -10.55 -4.25
CA ALA A 43 -23.43 -11.62 -4.21
C ALA A 43 -24.09 -13.00 -4.09
N PHE A 44 -25.06 -13.17 -3.19
CA PHE A 44 -25.79 -14.43 -3.05
C PHE A 44 -26.61 -14.78 -4.31
N ASN A 45 -27.31 -13.80 -4.88
CA ASN A 45 -28.03 -14.02 -6.14
C ASN A 45 -27.09 -14.38 -7.29
N TYR A 46 -25.93 -13.73 -7.38
CA TYR A 46 -24.92 -14.05 -8.38
C TYR A 46 -24.43 -15.50 -8.24
N LEU A 47 -24.08 -15.94 -7.02
CA LEU A 47 -23.67 -17.32 -6.75
C LEU A 47 -24.79 -18.33 -7.08
N TYR A 48 -26.04 -18.02 -6.73
CA TYR A 48 -27.20 -18.84 -7.07
C TYR A 48 -27.38 -18.97 -8.59
N LEU A 49 -27.30 -17.86 -9.32
CA LEU A 49 -27.41 -17.85 -10.78
C LEU A 49 -26.27 -18.62 -11.46
N LEU A 50 -25.05 -18.60 -10.90
CA LEU A 50 -23.95 -19.43 -11.40
C LEU A 50 -24.24 -20.93 -11.27
N ILE A 51 -24.83 -21.35 -10.14
CA ILE A 51 -25.23 -22.75 -9.94
C ILE A 51 -26.32 -23.14 -10.93
N LEU A 52 -27.33 -22.28 -11.13
CA LEU A 52 -28.37 -22.53 -12.14
C LEU A 52 -27.77 -22.61 -13.55
N ALA A 53 -26.88 -21.68 -13.91
CA ALA A 53 -26.23 -21.68 -15.21
C ALA A 53 -25.45 -22.98 -15.45
N TYR A 54 -24.78 -23.51 -14.43
CA TYR A 54 -24.11 -24.81 -14.49
C TYR A 54 -25.10 -25.97 -14.68
N ILE A 55 -26.19 -26.02 -13.91
CA ILE A 55 -27.20 -27.09 -14.01
C ILE A 55 -27.88 -27.11 -15.39
N PHE A 56 -28.12 -25.93 -15.97
CA PHE A 56 -28.79 -25.80 -17.27
C PHE A 56 -27.84 -25.75 -18.46
N GLU A 57 -26.55 -26.06 -18.28
CA GLU A 57 -25.56 -25.90 -19.36
C GLU A 57 -25.83 -26.79 -20.59
N ASP A 58 -26.45 -27.95 -20.39
CA ASP A 58 -26.83 -28.85 -21.49
C ASP A 58 -28.03 -28.34 -22.30
N LYS A 59 -28.90 -27.54 -21.67
CA LYS A 59 -30.11 -26.99 -22.30
C LYS A 59 -29.85 -25.65 -22.98
N ILE A 60 -28.93 -24.86 -22.43
CA ILE A 60 -28.68 -23.48 -22.87
C ILE A 60 -27.22 -23.37 -23.36
N PRO A 61 -26.99 -23.31 -24.69
CA PRO A 61 -25.64 -23.36 -25.27
C PRO A 61 -24.68 -22.27 -24.77
N ILE A 62 -25.20 -21.09 -24.41
CA ILE A 62 -24.37 -19.98 -23.93
C ILE A 62 -23.69 -20.30 -22.59
N PHE A 63 -24.37 -21.02 -21.68
CA PHE A 63 -23.80 -21.41 -20.40
C PHE A 63 -22.66 -22.40 -20.58
N ARG A 64 -22.85 -23.38 -21.48
CA ARG A 64 -21.77 -24.29 -21.88
C ARG A 64 -20.60 -23.55 -22.51
N GLN A 65 -20.85 -22.55 -23.35
CA GLN A 65 -19.81 -21.72 -23.97
C GLN A 65 -19.00 -20.92 -22.94
N LEU A 66 -19.65 -20.37 -21.90
CA LEU A 66 -18.98 -19.61 -20.83
C LEU A 66 -18.01 -20.48 -20.02
N ARG A 67 -18.27 -21.79 -19.90
CA ARG A 67 -17.37 -22.72 -19.21
C ARG A 67 -16.13 -23.13 -20.02
N LEU A 68 -16.16 -22.99 -21.35
CA LEU A 68 -15.07 -23.46 -22.21
C LEU A 68 -13.73 -22.77 -21.90
N GLY A 69 -12.63 -23.54 -21.94
CA GLY A 69 -11.29 -23.03 -21.65
C GLY A 69 -10.83 -21.89 -22.57
N ASN A 70 -11.23 -21.91 -23.85
CA ASN A 70 -10.94 -20.83 -24.79
C ASN A 70 -11.63 -19.52 -24.37
N THR A 71 -12.83 -19.62 -23.79
CA THR A 71 -13.57 -18.46 -23.28
C THR A 71 -12.92 -17.88 -22.05
N ALA A 72 -12.51 -18.74 -21.10
CA ALA A 72 -11.76 -18.32 -19.92
C ALA A 72 -10.42 -17.66 -20.29
N THR A 73 -9.71 -18.21 -21.29
CA THR A 73 -8.44 -17.65 -21.78
C THR A 73 -8.66 -16.26 -22.36
N ALA A 74 -9.67 -16.07 -23.22
CA ALA A 74 -9.97 -14.75 -23.79
C ALA A 74 -10.37 -13.74 -22.71
N ALA A 75 -11.23 -14.14 -21.76
CA ALA A 75 -11.65 -13.30 -20.65
C ALA A 75 -10.45 -12.87 -19.78
N LEU A 76 -9.56 -13.81 -19.44
CA LEU A 76 -8.33 -13.53 -18.70
C LEU A 76 -7.39 -12.61 -19.49
N SER A 77 -7.18 -12.86 -20.78
CA SER A 77 -6.33 -12.00 -21.62
C SER A 77 -6.87 -10.58 -21.70
N SER A 78 -8.18 -10.39 -21.91
CA SER A 78 -8.82 -9.07 -21.88
C SER A 78 -8.70 -8.40 -20.51
N MET A 79 -8.84 -9.16 -19.43
CA MET A 79 -8.64 -8.68 -18.06
C MET A 79 -7.21 -8.17 -17.83
N VAL A 80 -6.21 -8.93 -18.26
CA VAL A 80 -4.80 -8.52 -18.15
C VAL A 80 -4.54 -7.25 -18.94
N ILE A 81 -5.02 -7.17 -20.20
CA ILE A 81 -4.85 -5.98 -21.03
C ILE A 81 -5.44 -4.74 -20.35
N ILE A 82 -6.69 -4.83 -19.87
CA ILE A 82 -7.34 -3.67 -19.27
C ILE A 82 -6.70 -3.28 -17.93
N ILE A 83 -6.30 -4.26 -17.09
CA ILE A 83 -5.57 -3.98 -15.84
C ILE A 83 -4.24 -3.29 -16.12
N VAL A 84 -3.48 -3.72 -17.14
CA VAL A 84 -2.22 -3.06 -17.52
C VAL A 84 -2.48 -1.63 -17.95
N LEU A 85 -3.51 -1.38 -18.77
CA LEU A 85 -3.89 -0.02 -19.17
C LEU A 85 -4.22 0.85 -17.95
N PHE A 86 -5.02 0.35 -17.00
CA PHE A 86 -5.33 1.07 -15.76
C PHE A 86 -4.09 1.28 -14.87
N GLY A 87 -3.14 0.33 -14.85
CA GLY A 87 -1.89 0.45 -14.11
C GLY A 87 -0.92 1.49 -14.69
N LEU A 88 -1.00 1.77 -15.99
CA LEU A 88 -0.21 2.80 -16.68
C LEU A 88 -0.85 4.19 -16.62
N ILE A 89 -2.13 4.28 -16.27
CA ILE A 89 -2.89 5.53 -16.18
C ILE A 89 -3.03 5.94 -14.72
N ARG A 90 -2.80 7.22 -14.42
CA ARG A 90 -2.95 7.76 -13.07
C ARG A 90 -4.40 7.57 -12.58
N GLN A 91 -4.56 6.87 -11.47
CA GLN A 91 -5.86 6.63 -10.81
C GLN A 91 -6.14 7.71 -9.76
N ASP A 92 -6.40 8.94 -10.20
CA ASP A 92 -6.60 10.12 -9.34
C ASP A 92 -8.06 10.59 -9.24
N GLY A 93 -9.00 9.87 -9.85
CA GLY A 93 -10.40 10.26 -9.84
C GLY A 93 -10.76 11.37 -10.83
N ASN A 94 -9.81 11.92 -11.59
CA ASN A 94 -10.07 13.06 -12.47
C ASN A 94 -11.02 12.70 -13.62
N THR A 95 -12.12 13.44 -13.77
CA THR A 95 -13.13 13.25 -14.82
C THR A 95 -12.81 14.03 -16.10
N ALA A 96 -11.85 14.95 -16.06
CA ALA A 96 -11.51 15.80 -17.20
C ALA A 96 -10.66 15.06 -18.25
N GLY A 97 -10.79 15.50 -19.51
CA GLY A 97 -10.06 14.96 -20.66
C GLY A 97 -10.61 13.61 -21.16
N VAL A 98 -10.11 13.18 -22.32
CA VAL A 98 -10.60 11.95 -22.99
C VAL A 98 -10.49 10.72 -22.09
N VAL A 99 -9.36 10.58 -21.40
CA VAL A 99 -9.09 9.45 -20.49
C VAL A 99 -10.04 9.46 -19.28
N GLY A 100 -10.32 10.63 -18.71
CA GLY A 100 -11.22 10.80 -17.58
C GLY A 100 -12.69 10.55 -17.94
N VAL A 101 -13.11 11.02 -19.12
CA VAL A 101 -14.47 10.82 -19.67
C VAL A 101 -14.73 9.34 -19.99
N LEU A 102 -13.72 8.63 -20.50
CA LEU A 102 -13.79 7.18 -20.73
C LEU A 102 -13.66 6.35 -19.44
N GLY A 103 -13.56 6.99 -18.27
CA GLY A 103 -13.51 6.31 -16.97
C GLY A 103 -12.18 5.62 -16.66
N PHE A 104 -11.12 5.89 -17.43
CA PHE A 104 -9.83 5.21 -17.25
C PHE A 104 -9.00 5.69 -16.05
N THR A 105 -9.42 6.77 -15.39
CA THR A 105 -8.83 7.30 -14.14
C THR A 105 -9.49 6.75 -12.87
N ARG A 106 -10.55 5.92 -13.02
CA ARG A 106 -11.35 5.34 -11.93
C ARG A 106 -11.67 3.87 -12.21
N MET A 107 -10.68 3.00 -12.09
CA MET A 107 -10.79 1.56 -12.38
C MET A 107 -12.05 0.89 -11.83
N THR A 108 -12.32 1.00 -10.53
CA THR A 108 -13.44 0.27 -9.89
C THR A 108 -14.82 0.81 -10.30
N SER A 109 -14.91 2.07 -10.74
CA SER A 109 -16.15 2.68 -11.19
C SER A 109 -16.33 2.65 -12.72
N SER A 110 -15.34 2.15 -13.46
CA SER A 110 -15.36 2.10 -14.93
C SER A 110 -16.24 0.96 -15.46
N TRP A 111 -17.21 1.28 -16.32
CA TRP A 111 -18.08 0.25 -16.94
C TRP A 111 -17.31 -0.79 -17.79
N PRO A 112 -16.36 -0.40 -18.68
CA PRO A 112 -15.55 -1.37 -19.41
C PRO A 112 -14.85 -2.39 -18.50
N PHE A 113 -14.30 -1.93 -17.38
CA PHE A 113 -13.66 -2.80 -16.39
C PHE A 113 -14.66 -3.75 -15.75
N ASN A 114 -15.77 -3.22 -15.23
CA ASN A 114 -16.77 -4.00 -14.50
C ASN A 114 -17.45 -5.07 -15.37
N LEU A 115 -17.72 -4.78 -16.65
CA LEU A 115 -18.30 -5.77 -17.57
C LEU A 115 -17.32 -6.90 -17.92
N LEU A 116 -16.06 -6.56 -18.18
CA LEU A 116 -15.03 -7.57 -18.40
C LEU A 116 -14.78 -8.39 -17.13
N LEU A 117 -14.84 -7.76 -15.95
CA LEU A 117 -14.69 -8.44 -14.65
C LEU A 117 -15.83 -9.40 -14.41
N PHE A 118 -17.07 -8.98 -14.64
CA PHE A 118 -18.24 -9.84 -14.56
C PHE A 118 -18.13 -11.06 -15.49
N TYR A 119 -17.69 -10.83 -16.73
CA TYR A 119 -17.50 -11.91 -17.70
C TYR A 119 -16.43 -12.89 -17.24
N PHE A 120 -15.25 -12.39 -16.85
CA PHE A 120 -14.16 -13.21 -16.34
C PHE A 120 -14.58 -14.01 -15.09
N LEU A 121 -15.18 -13.35 -14.10
CA LEU A 121 -15.72 -13.99 -12.89
C LEU A 121 -16.71 -15.10 -13.21
N THR A 122 -17.58 -14.89 -14.19
CA THR A 122 -18.60 -15.88 -14.59
C THR A 122 -17.96 -17.11 -15.22
N THR A 123 -17.01 -16.91 -16.14
CA THR A 123 -16.27 -18.03 -16.76
C THR A 123 -15.44 -18.80 -15.72
N LEU A 124 -14.77 -18.09 -14.81
CA LEU A 124 -13.98 -18.67 -13.73
C LEU A 124 -14.85 -19.42 -12.72
N GLY A 125 -16.01 -18.86 -12.35
CA GLY A 125 -16.97 -19.46 -11.43
C GLY A 125 -17.53 -20.77 -11.98
N LEU A 126 -17.98 -20.79 -13.24
CA LEU A 126 -18.47 -22.01 -13.90
C LEU A 126 -17.38 -23.07 -14.02
N ALA A 127 -16.16 -22.69 -14.38
CA ALA A 127 -15.02 -23.62 -14.41
C ALA A 127 -14.71 -24.18 -13.01
N THR A 128 -14.81 -23.35 -11.96
CA THR A 128 -14.61 -23.75 -10.57
C THR A 128 -15.66 -24.76 -10.14
N ILE A 129 -16.96 -24.48 -10.38
CA ILE A 129 -18.07 -25.39 -10.06
C ILE A 129 -17.88 -26.74 -10.77
N HIS A 130 -17.55 -26.72 -12.05
CA HIS A 130 -17.32 -27.94 -12.82
C HIS A 130 -16.17 -28.79 -12.25
N ASN A 131 -15.07 -28.14 -11.88
CA ASN A 131 -13.91 -28.83 -11.29
C ASN A 131 -14.22 -29.39 -9.89
N TRP A 132 -15.09 -28.73 -9.11
CA TRP A 132 -15.62 -29.26 -7.85
C TRP A 132 -16.49 -30.51 -8.09
N HIS A 133 -17.40 -30.47 -9.05
CA HIS A 133 -18.29 -31.60 -9.37
C HIS A 133 -17.53 -32.84 -9.87
N HIS A 134 -16.43 -32.65 -10.61
CA HIS A 134 -15.59 -33.73 -11.15
C HIS A 134 -14.24 -33.85 -10.42
N LEU A 135 -14.24 -33.66 -9.10
CA LEU A 135 -13.03 -33.65 -8.29
C LEU A 135 -12.21 -34.93 -8.48
N ARG A 136 -10.92 -34.76 -8.80
CA ARG A 136 -9.91 -35.82 -8.79
C ARG A 136 -8.76 -35.37 -7.90
N HIS A 137 -8.23 -36.27 -7.06
CA HIS A 137 -7.15 -35.97 -6.11
C HIS A 137 -5.92 -35.29 -6.76
N GLN A 138 -5.62 -35.59 -8.02
CA GLN A 138 -4.48 -35.02 -8.75
C GLN A 138 -4.68 -33.55 -9.19
N LYS A 139 -5.88 -32.98 -9.02
CA LYS A 139 -6.23 -31.60 -9.42
C LYS A 139 -6.61 -30.72 -8.24
N VAL A 140 -6.47 -31.19 -7.00
CA VAL A 140 -6.86 -30.46 -5.79
C VAL A 140 -6.15 -29.10 -5.71
N ALA A 141 -4.85 -29.05 -6.01
CA ALA A 141 -4.10 -27.79 -5.98
C ALA A 141 -4.62 -26.76 -7.00
N SER A 142 -4.95 -27.23 -8.22
CA SER A 142 -5.58 -26.38 -9.24
C SER A 142 -6.97 -25.91 -8.79
N LEU A 143 -7.76 -26.79 -8.18
CA LEU A 143 -9.09 -26.43 -7.68
C LEU A 143 -9.01 -25.37 -6.59
N LEU A 144 -8.10 -25.53 -5.63
CA LEU A 144 -7.89 -24.57 -4.55
C LEU A 144 -7.49 -23.21 -5.12
N ALA A 145 -6.57 -23.16 -6.08
CA ALA A 145 -6.16 -21.91 -6.72
C ALA A 145 -7.33 -21.19 -7.41
N HIS A 146 -8.12 -21.89 -8.23
CA HIS A 146 -9.26 -21.28 -8.93
C HIS A 146 -10.36 -20.84 -7.96
N SER A 147 -10.67 -21.67 -6.95
CA SER A 147 -11.63 -21.31 -5.90
C SER A 147 -11.17 -20.06 -5.15
N ALA A 148 -9.89 -19.99 -4.80
CA ALA A 148 -9.36 -18.87 -4.05
C ALA A 148 -9.38 -17.56 -4.85
N VAL A 149 -8.95 -17.60 -6.12
CA VAL A 149 -9.03 -16.42 -7.00
C VAL A 149 -10.48 -15.99 -7.21
N PHE A 150 -11.40 -16.94 -7.41
CA PHE A 150 -12.83 -16.64 -7.54
C PHE A 150 -13.38 -15.97 -6.29
N ILE A 151 -13.14 -16.54 -5.10
CA ILE A 151 -13.58 -15.97 -3.81
C ILE A 151 -12.99 -14.57 -3.61
N ALA A 152 -11.70 -14.38 -3.85
CA ALA A 152 -11.04 -13.09 -3.69
C ALA A 152 -11.65 -12.01 -4.59
N LEU A 153 -11.86 -12.31 -5.87
CA LEU A 153 -12.40 -11.36 -6.84
C LEU A 153 -13.88 -11.08 -6.61
N THR A 154 -14.70 -12.09 -6.28
CA THR A 154 -16.10 -11.89 -5.92
C THR A 154 -16.23 -11.04 -4.66
N ALA A 155 -15.44 -11.31 -3.62
CA ALA A 155 -15.43 -10.52 -2.40
C ALA A 155 -14.94 -9.08 -2.64
N ALA A 156 -13.89 -8.88 -3.45
CA ALA A 156 -13.40 -7.55 -3.79
C ALA A 156 -14.43 -6.74 -4.61
N TRP A 157 -15.14 -7.39 -5.52
CA TRP A 157 -16.09 -6.72 -6.39
C TRP A 157 -17.36 -6.28 -5.63
N PHE A 158 -18.02 -7.22 -4.94
CA PHE A 158 -19.21 -6.91 -4.15
C PHE A 158 -18.89 -6.15 -2.85
N GLY A 159 -17.67 -6.28 -2.33
CA GLY A 159 -17.23 -5.54 -1.14
C GLY A 159 -16.74 -4.11 -1.41
N SER A 160 -16.58 -3.73 -2.67
CA SER A 160 -16.12 -2.39 -3.07
C SER A 160 -16.97 -1.26 -2.50
N GLY A 161 -18.28 -1.49 -2.31
CA GLY A 161 -19.22 -0.51 -1.75
C GLY A 161 -19.18 -0.38 -0.23
N ASP A 162 -18.64 -1.36 0.48
CA ASP A 162 -18.59 -1.39 1.96
C ASP A 162 -17.30 -0.81 2.53
N LYS A 163 -16.27 -0.68 1.69
CA LYS A 163 -14.96 -0.18 2.09
C LYS A 163 -15.02 1.32 2.33
N VAL A 164 -14.82 1.71 3.58
CA VAL A 164 -14.71 3.12 3.97
C VAL A 164 -13.25 3.40 4.35
N ARG A 165 -12.69 4.45 3.76
CA ARG A 165 -11.34 4.96 4.06
C ARG A 165 -11.45 6.43 4.38
N VAL A 166 -11.08 6.82 5.59
CA VAL A 166 -11.17 8.19 6.10
C VAL A 166 -9.81 8.61 6.62
N LYS A 167 -9.26 9.67 6.07
CA LYS A 167 -8.04 10.31 6.55
C LYS A 167 -8.40 11.38 7.57
N ILE A 168 -7.83 11.30 8.76
CA ILE A 168 -7.95 12.29 9.83
C ILE A 168 -6.57 12.83 10.20
N THR A 169 -6.52 14.10 10.61
CA THR A 169 -5.33 14.68 11.22
C THR A 169 -5.69 15.00 12.67
N THR A 170 -5.06 14.28 13.60
CA THR A 170 -5.25 14.50 15.03
C THR A 170 -4.15 15.39 15.57
N TRP A 171 -4.50 16.23 16.54
CA TRP A 171 -3.56 17.07 17.28
C TRP A 171 -3.51 16.63 18.73
N LEU A 172 -2.42 16.96 19.42
CA LEU A 172 -2.24 16.63 20.82
C LEU A 172 -3.45 17.07 21.65
N ASP A 173 -4.03 16.13 22.38
CA ASP A 173 -5.17 16.29 23.28
C ASP A 173 -6.46 16.83 22.63
N GLN A 174 -6.54 16.83 21.29
CA GLN A 174 -7.74 17.25 20.56
C GLN A 174 -8.50 16.04 19.99
N PRO A 175 -9.77 15.84 20.38
CA PRO A 175 -10.59 14.79 19.81
C PRO A 175 -11.03 15.14 18.39
N VAL A 176 -10.81 14.21 17.46
CA VAL A 176 -11.25 14.34 16.06
C VAL A 176 -12.17 13.18 15.71
N TYR A 177 -13.37 13.51 15.24
CA TYR A 177 -14.40 12.55 14.86
C TYR A 177 -14.88 12.74 13.40
N LYS A 178 -14.25 13.65 12.65
CA LYS A 178 -14.51 13.86 11.22
C LYS A 178 -13.22 13.82 10.44
N GLY A 179 -13.28 13.32 9.21
CA GLY A 179 -12.15 13.32 8.28
C GLY A 179 -12.60 13.35 6.83
N LEU A 180 -11.63 13.17 5.93
CA LEU A 180 -11.86 13.21 4.49
C LEU A 180 -11.74 11.81 3.89
N THR A 181 -12.68 11.46 3.02
CA THR A 181 -12.57 10.26 2.18
C THR A 181 -11.59 10.48 1.02
N ALA A 182 -11.27 9.42 0.28
CA ALA A 182 -10.43 9.51 -0.92
C ALA A 182 -10.97 10.50 -1.97
N ASP A 183 -12.29 10.69 -2.04
CA ASP A 183 -12.96 11.61 -2.96
C ASP A 183 -13.03 13.06 -2.42
N GLY A 184 -12.37 13.35 -1.30
CA GLY A 184 -12.37 14.66 -0.65
C GLY A 184 -13.68 15.02 0.06
N ARG A 185 -14.58 14.05 0.28
CA ARG A 185 -15.84 14.28 0.99
C ARG A 185 -15.62 14.13 2.49
N GLU A 186 -16.29 14.96 3.28
CA GLU A 186 -16.30 14.79 4.74
C GLU A 186 -17.04 13.51 5.15
N TYR A 187 -16.52 12.83 6.16
CA TYR A 187 -17.12 11.65 6.76
C TYR A 187 -17.01 11.73 8.28
N GLU A 188 -18.13 11.54 8.98
CA GLU A 188 -18.19 11.47 10.43
C GLU A 188 -17.94 10.03 10.90
N LEU A 189 -16.91 9.85 11.72
CA LEU A 189 -16.57 8.58 12.34
C LEU A 189 -17.52 8.28 13.51
N PRO A 190 -17.83 7.00 13.77
CA PRO A 190 -18.65 6.60 14.92
C PRO A 190 -17.87 6.64 16.26
N PHE A 191 -16.69 7.24 16.27
CA PHE A 191 -15.81 7.42 17.43
C PHE A 191 -14.94 8.66 17.23
N ALA A 192 -14.46 9.23 18.32
CA ALA A 192 -13.42 10.25 18.31
C ALA A 192 -12.04 9.62 18.52
N VAL A 193 -11.04 10.12 17.80
CA VAL A 193 -9.62 9.77 17.99
C VAL A 193 -8.89 10.99 18.54
N THR A 194 -8.21 10.81 19.66
CA THR A 194 -7.39 11.85 20.31
C THR A 194 -5.94 11.41 20.34
N LEU A 195 -5.02 12.24 19.84
CA LEU A 195 -3.59 11.99 19.98
C LEU A 195 -3.15 12.34 21.40
N GLN A 196 -2.60 11.38 22.13
CA GLN A 196 -2.05 11.59 23.48
C GLN A 196 -0.56 11.90 23.43
N ARG A 197 0.17 11.25 22.52
CA ARG A 197 1.60 11.47 22.35
C ARG A 197 2.04 10.99 20.97
N PHE A 198 2.88 11.79 20.33
CA PHE A 198 3.68 11.35 19.20
C PHE A 198 5.13 11.13 19.67
N SER A 199 5.77 10.09 19.15
CA SER A 199 7.17 9.80 19.41
C SER A 199 7.84 9.24 18.17
N MET A 200 9.11 9.55 17.99
CA MET A 200 9.90 9.13 16.84
C MET A 200 11.29 8.72 17.30
N GLU A 201 11.75 7.58 16.79
CA GLU A 201 13.15 7.18 16.80
C GLU A 201 13.76 7.57 15.45
N GLU A 202 14.93 8.17 15.50
CA GLU A 202 15.69 8.63 14.34
C GLU A 202 16.97 7.80 14.20
N TYR A 203 17.48 7.66 12.99
CA TYR A 203 18.83 7.13 12.78
C TYR A 203 19.89 8.10 13.32
N PRO A 204 21.10 7.62 13.64
CA PRO A 204 22.20 8.48 14.02
C PRO A 204 22.44 9.57 12.97
N PRO A 205 22.62 10.84 13.37
CA PRO A 205 22.94 11.92 12.46
C PRO A 205 24.19 11.62 11.63
N LYS A 206 24.18 12.05 10.37
CA LYS A 206 25.25 11.81 9.41
C LYS A 206 25.88 13.14 9.02
N LEU A 207 27.20 13.20 9.06
CA LEU A 207 27.99 14.36 8.63
C LEU A 207 28.42 14.17 7.18
N TYR A 208 28.17 15.19 6.36
CA TYR A 208 28.55 15.23 4.94
C TYR A 208 29.36 16.49 4.66
N ILE A 209 30.18 16.44 3.61
CA ILE A 209 30.79 17.64 3.05
C ILE A 209 29.90 18.16 1.93
N TYR A 210 29.53 19.43 2.01
CA TYR A 210 28.76 20.13 0.98
C TYR A 210 29.70 21.01 0.17
N ASP A 211 29.75 20.76 -1.14
CA ASP A 211 30.45 21.59 -2.12
C ASP A 211 29.53 22.71 -2.58
N ILE A 212 29.93 23.97 -2.32
CA ILE A 212 29.12 25.16 -2.58
C ILE A 212 28.97 25.40 -4.09
N ASP A 213 30.08 25.34 -4.84
CA ASP A 213 30.11 25.56 -6.28
C ASP A 213 29.24 24.55 -7.04
N ASN A 214 29.38 23.26 -6.69
CA ASN A 214 28.67 22.17 -7.36
C ASN A 214 27.29 21.89 -6.76
N LYS A 215 26.95 22.53 -5.63
CA LYS A 215 25.71 22.34 -4.86
C LYS A 215 25.41 20.87 -4.57
N ARG A 216 26.42 20.13 -4.11
CA ARG A 216 26.34 18.67 -3.95
C ARG A 216 26.91 18.22 -2.61
N LEU A 217 26.25 17.25 -1.99
CA LEU A 217 26.79 16.51 -0.85
C LEU A 217 27.83 15.48 -1.30
N SER A 218 28.78 15.19 -0.44
CA SER A 218 29.72 14.07 -0.55
C SER A 218 28.97 12.75 -0.68
N ARG A 219 29.59 11.76 -1.35
CA ARG A 219 29.02 10.41 -1.44
C ARG A 219 29.18 9.67 -0.12
N ASP A 220 30.34 9.85 0.51
CA ASP A 220 30.66 9.29 1.81
C ASP A 220 30.16 10.21 2.93
N PHE A 221 29.96 9.63 4.12
CA PHE A 221 29.51 10.34 5.31
C PHE A 221 30.12 9.71 6.56
N LEU A 222 30.15 10.48 7.64
CA LEU A 222 30.48 9.97 8.97
C LEU A 222 29.21 9.91 9.82
N ALA A 223 28.81 8.72 10.26
CA ALA A 223 27.72 8.59 11.24
C ALA A 223 28.20 9.04 12.63
N SER A 224 27.33 9.70 13.40
CA SER A 224 27.71 10.27 14.69
C SER A 224 28.20 9.24 15.72
N GLU A 225 27.78 7.98 15.58
CA GLU A 225 28.19 6.86 16.44
C GLU A 225 29.64 6.40 16.19
N GLU A 226 30.15 6.56 14.96
CA GLU A 226 31.51 6.13 14.58
C GLU A 226 32.58 7.01 15.22
N ARG A 227 32.23 8.26 15.57
CA ARG A 227 33.07 9.31 16.18
C ARG A 227 34.28 9.77 15.37
N VAL A 228 34.92 8.89 14.60
CA VAL A 228 36.09 9.17 13.77
C VAL A 228 35.94 8.51 12.41
N GLY A 229 36.20 9.25 11.35
CA GLY A 229 36.25 8.70 10.00
C GLY A 229 36.71 9.73 8.99
N ILE A 230 36.93 9.29 7.75
CA ILE A 230 37.36 10.14 6.65
C ILE A 230 36.16 10.35 5.74
N VAL A 231 35.86 11.60 5.41
CA VAL A 231 34.85 11.98 4.42
C VAL A 231 35.56 12.80 3.35
N ASP A 232 35.52 12.31 2.10
CA ASP A 232 36.37 12.79 1.00
C ASP A 232 37.87 12.85 1.42
N ASP A 233 38.45 14.04 1.53
CA ASP A 233 39.85 14.29 1.90
C ASP A 233 40.04 14.86 3.32
N TRP A 234 38.99 14.78 4.15
CA TRP A 234 38.98 15.29 5.53
C TRP A 234 38.80 14.18 6.56
N GLU A 235 39.74 14.09 7.50
CA GLU A 235 39.60 13.29 8.71
C GLU A 235 38.75 14.06 9.73
N LEU A 236 37.60 13.50 10.08
CA LEU A 236 36.64 14.08 11.01
C LEU A 236 36.72 13.37 12.36
N ARG A 237 36.80 14.14 13.45
CA ARG A 237 36.73 13.63 14.83
C ARG A 237 35.66 14.37 15.61
N ILE A 238 34.62 13.65 16.01
CA ILE A 238 33.56 14.13 16.90
C ILE A 238 34.07 14.07 18.34
N THR A 239 34.33 15.22 18.94
CA THR A 239 34.82 15.31 20.33
C THR A 239 33.67 15.44 21.33
N GLN A 240 32.54 16.02 20.91
CA GLN A 240 31.32 16.14 21.72
C GLN A 240 30.08 15.80 20.89
N HIS A 241 29.15 15.09 21.51
CA HIS A 241 27.85 14.75 20.91
C HIS A 241 26.75 15.09 21.92
N LEU A 242 25.93 16.08 21.57
CA LEU A 242 24.74 16.47 22.32
C LEU A 242 23.51 16.01 21.53
N SER A 243 22.76 15.03 22.04
CA SER A 243 21.60 14.45 21.33
C SER A 243 20.38 15.39 21.28
N GLU A 244 20.25 16.25 22.28
CA GLU A 244 19.18 17.25 22.40
C GLU A 244 19.80 18.58 22.80
N ALA A 245 20.15 19.39 21.80
CA ALA A 245 20.80 20.67 21.98
C ALA A 245 20.04 21.81 21.32
N GLY A 246 20.28 23.01 21.86
CA GLY A 246 19.85 24.27 21.28
C GLY A 246 20.97 25.30 21.41
N CYS A 247 20.97 26.27 20.49
CA CYS A 247 21.82 27.45 20.55
C CYS A 247 20.92 28.67 20.66
N MET A 248 21.17 29.55 21.65
CA MET A 248 20.42 30.80 21.75
C MET A 248 20.83 31.74 20.60
N PRO A 249 19.94 32.63 20.13
CA PRO A 249 20.23 33.50 18.96
C PRO A 249 21.50 34.35 19.06
N ASN A 250 21.96 34.65 20.29
CA ASN A 250 23.15 35.47 20.55
C ASN A 250 24.32 34.66 21.12
N ASP A 251 24.22 33.34 21.16
CA ASP A 251 25.30 32.44 21.60
C ASP A 251 25.85 31.67 20.38
N SER A 252 27.09 31.19 20.48
CA SER A 252 27.70 30.26 19.52
C SER A 252 27.90 28.86 20.11
N ILE A 253 27.55 28.70 21.39
CA ILE A 253 27.74 27.48 22.15
C ILE A 253 26.42 26.70 22.21
N TYR A 254 26.45 25.48 21.67
CA TYR A 254 25.37 24.52 21.84
C TYR A 254 25.40 23.94 23.24
N ARG A 255 24.23 23.85 23.87
CA ARG A 255 24.06 23.25 25.19
C ARG A 255 22.92 22.24 25.17
N THR A 256 23.04 21.21 26.01
CA THR A 256 21.96 20.26 26.21
C THR A 256 20.73 20.97 26.75
N MET A 257 19.60 20.77 26.09
CA MET A 257 18.33 21.37 26.47
C MET A 257 17.20 20.39 26.16
N ARG A 258 16.30 20.18 27.13
CA ARG A 258 15.06 19.43 26.93
C ARG A 258 13.94 20.40 26.61
N HIS A 259 13.89 20.83 25.36
CA HIS A 259 12.89 21.77 24.88
C HIS A 259 12.39 21.33 23.51
N VAL A 260 11.16 21.71 23.16
CA VAL A 260 10.62 21.47 21.82
C VAL A 260 11.57 22.06 20.78
N GLY A 261 11.83 21.31 19.71
CA GLY A 261 12.73 21.73 18.64
C GLY A 261 14.21 21.47 18.91
N THR A 262 14.64 20.99 20.09
CA THR A 262 16.07 20.68 20.29
C THR A 262 16.50 19.51 19.43
N MET A 263 17.73 19.57 18.92
CA MET A 263 18.27 18.68 17.89
C MET A 263 19.68 18.22 18.22
N PRO A 264 20.19 17.18 17.56
CA PRO A 264 21.58 16.78 17.70
C PRO A 264 22.53 17.91 17.31
N ALA A 265 23.56 18.13 18.12
CA ALA A 265 24.68 19.01 17.83
C ALA A 265 25.99 18.27 18.09
N LEU A 266 26.92 18.36 17.14
CA LEU A 266 28.21 17.69 17.18
C LEU A 266 29.31 18.73 17.17
N TYR A 267 30.25 18.64 18.12
CA TYR A 267 31.49 19.40 18.02
C TYR A 267 32.51 18.55 17.28
N VAL A 268 32.95 19.05 16.13
CA VAL A 268 33.78 18.30 15.18
C VAL A 268 35.10 19.02 15.00
N VAL A 269 36.19 18.26 15.08
CA VAL A 269 37.53 18.67 14.63
C VAL A 269 37.75 18.02 13.28
N ALA A 270 37.90 18.82 12.23
CA ALA A 270 38.12 18.36 10.86
C ALA A 270 39.55 18.72 10.42
N ARG A 271 40.32 17.72 10.00
CA ARG A 271 41.69 17.88 9.51
C ARG A 271 41.81 17.40 8.08
N ASN A 272 42.24 18.27 7.18
CA ASN A 272 42.49 17.91 5.80
C ASN A 272 43.76 17.05 5.71
N VAL A 273 43.66 15.89 5.05
CA VAL A 273 44.74 14.90 5.00
C VAL A 273 45.91 15.40 4.13
N ALA A 274 45.63 16.16 3.06
CA ALA A 274 46.65 16.61 2.12
C ALA A 274 47.35 17.91 2.55
N SER A 275 46.58 18.93 2.98
CA SER A 275 47.09 20.25 3.33
C SER A 275 47.46 20.40 4.81
N GLY A 276 47.00 19.48 5.66
CA GLY A 276 47.21 19.56 7.12
C GLY A 276 46.37 20.64 7.83
N ARG A 277 45.54 21.40 7.09
CA ARG A 277 44.62 22.40 7.66
C ARG A 277 43.68 21.72 8.65
N SER A 278 43.48 22.35 9.81
CA SER A 278 42.55 21.89 10.84
C SER A 278 41.58 23.00 11.20
N VAL A 279 40.29 22.67 11.25
CA VAL A 279 39.22 23.56 11.71
C VAL A 279 38.34 22.82 12.70
N GLU A 280 37.69 23.55 13.61
CA GLU A 280 36.80 22.96 14.60
C GLU A 280 35.59 23.84 14.86
N GLY A 281 34.47 23.21 15.22
CA GLY A 281 33.24 23.92 15.53
C GLY A 281 32.03 23.01 15.68
N TRP A 282 30.90 23.64 16.00
CA TRP A 282 29.61 22.97 16.11
C TRP A 282 28.95 22.78 14.75
N VAL A 283 28.42 21.59 14.52
CA VAL A 283 27.55 21.27 13.38
C VAL A 283 26.21 20.78 13.94
N SER A 284 25.11 21.35 13.43
CA SER A 284 23.74 21.06 13.86
C SER A 284 22.80 21.05 12.65
N CYS A 285 21.84 20.13 12.62
CA CYS A 285 20.83 20.07 11.55
C CYS A 285 19.77 21.17 11.66
N GLY A 286 19.66 21.83 12.83
CA GLY A 286 18.62 22.81 13.10
C GLY A 286 17.21 22.19 13.14
N SER A 287 16.23 23.03 13.45
CA SER A 287 14.81 22.69 13.50
C SER A 287 13.94 23.91 13.19
N HIS A 288 12.62 23.76 13.32
CA HIS A 288 11.67 24.87 13.24
C HIS A 288 11.89 25.99 14.30
N LEU A 289 12.71 25.77 15.33
CA LEU A 289 13.01 26.76 16.37
C LEU A 289 14.50 27.14 16.47
N PHE A 290 15.40 26.28 16.00
CA PHE A 290 16.85 26.50 16.08
C PHE A 290 17.46 26.49 14.68
N LEU A 291 18.34 27.45 14.39
CA LEU A 291 19.04 27.48 13.12
C LEU A 291 20.00 26.30 12.98
N ALA A 292 20.18 25.84 11.74
CA ALA A 292 21.24 24.89 11.43
C ALA A 292 22.61 25.56 11.59
N ALA A 293 23.62 24.76 11.92
CA ALA A 293 25.01 25.19 11.94
C ALA A 293 25.84 24.29 11.03
N SER A 294 26.65 24.91 10.19
CA SER A 294 27.66 24.27 9.35
C SER A 294 29.04 24.75 9.79
N LEU A 295 30.07 23.95 9.48
CA LEU A 295 31.47 24.29 9.72
C LEU A 295 32.18 24.51 8.39
N ASP A 296 32.67 25.72 8.15
CA ASP A 296 33.46 26.05 6.96
C ASP A 296 34.80 25.31 7.01
N LEU A 297 35.00 24.39 6.07
CA LEU A 297 36.24 23.61 5.95
C LEU A 297 37.30 24.41 5.18
N ASP A 298 36.90 24.95 4.03
CA ASP A 298 37.69 25.80 3.16
C ASP A 298 36.77 26.82 2.43
N ASN A 299 37.28 27.48 1.39
CA ASN A 299 36.54 28.53 0.69
C ASN A 299 35.34 28.01 -0.14
N ASN A 300 35.25 26.71 -0.41
CA ASN A 300 34.21 26.11 -1.25
C ASN A 300 33.48 24.92 -0.59
N ARG A 301 33.90 24.49 0.61
CA ARG A 301 33.34 23.30 1.26
C ARG A 301 32.94 23.57 2.69
N GLN A 302 31.77 23.04 3.06
CA GLN A 302 31.24 23.10 4.41
C GLN A 302 30.92 21.70 4.92
N LEU A 303 31.22 21.43 6.18
CA LEU A 303 30.71 20.26 6.87
C LEU A 303 29.29 20.56 7.34
N VAL A 304 28.35 19.73 6.93
CA VAL A 304 26.92 19.89 7.21
C VAL A 304 26.36 18.61 7.81
N MET A 305 25.29 18.76 8.59
CA MET A 305 24.53 17.65 9.15
C MET A 305 23.07 17.79 8.72
N PRO A 306 22.60 17.06 7.72
CA PRO A 306 21.18 17.02 7.37
C PRO A 306 20.32 16.49 8.53
N ALA A 307 19.02 16.78 8.47
CA ALA A 307 18.07 16.26 9.45
C ALA A 307 18.11 14.71 9.48
N PRO A 308 18.12 14.09 10.68
CA PRO A 308 18.11 12.64 10.81
C PRO A 308 16.90 11.99 10.12
N GLU A 309 17.13 10.83 9.50
CA GLU A 309 16.07 10.04 8.88
C GLU A 309 15.22 9.35 9.97
N PRO A 310 13.87 9.35 9.86
CA PRO A 310 13.01 8.65 10.80
C PRO A 310 13.20 7.14 10.67
N LYS A 311 13.52 6.47 11.77
CA LYS A 311 13.64 5.01 11.85
C LYS A 311 12.29 4.37 12.17
N TYR A 312 11.57 4.95 13.12
CA TYR A 312 10.31 4.46 13.63
C TYR A 312 9.52 5.62 14.24
N TYR A 313 8.20 5.62 14.08
CA TYR A 313 7.35 6.58 14.78
C TYR A 313 6.09 5.89 15.29
N LEU A 314 5.61 6.41 16.42
CA LEU A 314 4.52 5.86 17.22
C LEU A 314 3.60 6.99 17.65
N SER A 315 2.31 6.79 17.39
CA SER A 315 1.22 7.62 17.89
C SER A 315 0.44 6.86 18.96
N GLN A 316 0.51 7.37 20.19
CA GLN A 316 -0.35 6.91 21.27
C GLN A 316 -1.67 7.64 21.16
N ILE A 317 -2.74 6.90 20.91
CA ILE A 317 -4.07 7.46 20.69
C ILE A 317 -5.07 6.93 21.72
N THR A 318 -6.05 7.75 22.03
CA THR A 318 -7.27 7.33 22.72
C THR A 318 -8.41 7.35 21.71
N VAL A 319 -9.13 6.23 21.60
CA VAL A 319 -10.34 6.13 20.79
C VAL A 319 -11.54 6.06 21.73
N THR A 320 -12.49 6.97 21.56
CA THR A 320 -13.68 7.10 22.40
C THR A 320 -14.91 6.93 21.52
N ASP A 321 -15.77 5.97 21.84
CA ASP A 321 -17.04 5.79 21.12
C ASP A 321 -18.12 6.79 21.56
N ALA A 322 -19.28 6.72 20.90
CA ALA A 322 -20.45 7.55 21.22
C ALA A 322 -21.01 7.30 22.65
N GLU A 323 -20.66 6.18 23.29
CA GLU A 323 -21.05 5.85 24.67
C GLU A 323 -20.01 6.34 25.69
N ASN A 324 -19.01 7.12 25.26
CA ASN A 324 -17.89 7.60 26.05
C ASN A 324 -16.98 6.51 26.62
N VAL A 325 -16.95 5.32 26.01
CA VAL A 325 -15.98 4.28 26.36
C VAL A 325 -14.68 4.55 25.63
N SER A 326 -13.67 4.95 26.39
CA SER A 326 -12.32 5.23 25.88
C SER A 326 -11.41 4.00 25.95
N ARG A 327 -10.65 3.75 24.88
CA ARG A 327 -9.58 2.75 24.83
C ARG A 327 -8.30 3.37 24.28
N ARG A 328 -7.16 3.03 24.90
CA ARG A 328 -5.83 3.49 24.47
C ARG A 328 -5.20 2.49 23.52
N PHE A 329 -4.53 3.01 22.50
CA PHE A 329 -3.82 2.21 21.50
C PHE A 329 -2.49 2.86 21.15
N ASP A 330 -1.51 2.00 20.87
CA ASP A 330 -0.23 2.37 20.29
C ASP A 330 -0.29 2.04 18.79
N VAL A 331 -0.33 3.07 17.95
CA VAL A 331 -0.34 2.93 16.49
C VAL A 331 1.03 3.26 15.95
N ALA A 332 1.61 2.36 15.17
CA ALA A 332 2.90 2.58 14.53
C ALA A 332 2.88 2.12 13.07
N VAL A 333 3.98 2.36 12.37
CA VAL A 333 4.19 1.84 11.01
C VAL A 333 3.94 0.34 10.98
N ASN A 334 3.02 -0.11 10.12
CA ASN A 334 2.58 -1.50 9.98
C ASN A 334 1.97 -2.16 11.24
N ARG A 335 1.63 -1.38 12.27
CA ARG A 335 0.92 -1.85 13.47
C ARG A 335 -0.35 -1.01 13.69
N PRO A 336 -1.44 -1.30 12.96
CA PRO A 336 -2.70 -0.59 13.11
C PRO A 336 -3.40 -0.93 14.43
N ALA A 337 -4.16 0.03 14.95
CA ALA A 337 -5.10 -0.23 16.04
C ALA A 337 -6.43 -0.75 15.51
N LYS A 338 -6.99 -1.77 16.18
CA LYS A 338 -8.31 -2.30 15.86
C LYS A 338 -9.34 -1.80 16.88
N PHE A 339 -10.36 -1.09 16.40
CA PHE A 339 -11.48 -0.62 17.21
C PHE A 339 -12.81 -1.01 16.54
N GLY A 340 -13.51 -1.99 17.11
CA GLY A 340 -14.71 -2.57 16.49
C GLY A 340 -14.41 -3.12 15.08
N ALA A 341 -15.14 -2.60 14.08
CA ALA A 341 -14.95 -2.95 12.66
C ALA A 341 -13.88 -2.10 11.96
N TRP A 342 -13.20 -1.20 12.67
CA TRP A 342 -12.25 -0.24 12.10
C TRP A 342 -10.80 -0.61 12.42
N GLN A 343 -9.94 -0.36 11.44
CA GLN A 343 -8.49 -0.40 11.55
C GLN A 343 -7.97 1.04 11.41
N ILE A 344 -7.14 1.48 12.34
CA ILE A 344 -6.58 2.84 12.36
C ILE A 344 -5.09 2.72 12.08
N TYR A 345 -4.68 3.16 10.90
CA TYR A 345 -3.30 3.16 10.43
C TYR A 345 -2.69 4.52 10.65
N GLN A 346 -1.40 4.55 10.96
CA GLN A 346 -0.63 5.79 10.90
C GLN A 346 -0.02 5.93 9.50
N VAL A 347 -0.32 7.05 8.84
CA VAL A 347 0.11 7.32 7.45
C VAL A 347 1.03 8.53 7.33
N GLY A 348 1.15 9.34 8.39
CA GLY A 348 2.05 10.48 8.39
C GLY A 348 2.02 11.27 9.69
N TYR A 349 2.75 12.37 9.69
CA TYR A 349 2.91 13.34 10.78
C TYR A 349 3.35 14.68 10.19
N ASP A 350 3.43 15.72 11.01
CA ASP A 350 4.01 17.00 10.59
C ASP A 350 5.54 16.89 10.42
N THR A 351 5.98 16.74 9.18
CA THR A 351 7.40 16.58 8.82
C THR A 351 8.23 17.84 9.10
N SER A 352 7.61 19.02 9.17
CA SER A 352 8.33 20.27 9.49
C SER A 352 8.83 20.32 10.94
N ARG A 353 8.18 19.54 11.83
CA ARG A 353 8.54 19.43 13.25
C ARG A 353 9.31 18.15 13.59
N GLY A 354 9.39 17.18 12.67
CA GLY A 354 10.13 15.92 12.88
C GLY A 354 9.66 15.18 14.14
N ARG A 355 10.60 14.73 14.98
CA ARG A 355 10.31 14.11 16.29
C ARG A 355 9.47 14.96 17.26
N TRP A 356 9.37 16.26 17.02
CA TRP A 356 8.55 17.19 17.80
C TRP A 356 7.15 17.40 17.25
N SER A 357 6.70 16.53 16.34
CA SER A 357 5.36 16.61 15.78
C SER A 357 4.30 16.59 16.88
N THR A 358 3.39 17.55 16.82
CA THR A 358 2.20 17.62 17.70
C THR A 358 0.96 17.10 17.00
N SER A 359 1.11 16.48 15.84
CA SER A 359 0.02 15.92 15.06
C SER A 359 0.37 14.56 14.48
N SER A 360 -0.66 13.77 14.24
CA SER A 360 -0.56 12.49 13.56
C SER A 360 -1.62 12.42 12.47
N VAL A 361 -1.21 11.98 11.30
CA VAL A 361 -2.14 11.71 10.20
C VAL A 361 -2.49 10.23 10.26
N LEU A 362 -3.76 9.94 10.48
CA LEU A 362 -4.27 8.58 10.63
C LEU A 362 -5.26 8.27 9.51
N GLU A 363 -5.26 7.01 9.06
CA GLU A 363 -6.23 6.48 8.11
C GLU A 363 -7.11 5.44 8.80
N CYS A 364 -8.38 5.78 8.98
CA CYS A 364 -9.39 4.90 9.54
C CYS A 364 -10.04 4.11 8.39
N VAL A 365 -9.93 2.78 8.44
CA VAL A 365 -10.40 1.86 7.41
C VAL A 365 -11.43 0.91 8.00
N ARG A 366 -12.61 0.84 7.39
CA ARG A 366 -13.61 -0.19 7.65
C ARG A 366 -13.80 -1.02 6.40
N ASP A 367 -13.60 -2.32 6.49
CA ASP A 367 -13.77 -3.27 5.39
C ASP A 367 -14.34 -4.58 5.94
N GLY A 368 -15.63 -4.80 5.72
CA GLY A 368 -16.32 -6.01 6.17
C GLY A 368 -15.96 -7.27 5.38
N TRP A 369 -15.41 -7.10 4.17
CA TRP A 369 -15.06 -8.20 3.26
C TRP A 369 -13.60 -8.63 3.40
N TYR A 370 -12.79 -7.85 4.13
CA TYR A 370 -11.39 -8.15 4.41
C TYR A 370 -11.15 -9.60 4.91
N PRO A 371 -11.94 -10.17 5.86
CA PRO A 371 -11.73 -11.55 6.31
C PRO A 371 -11.88 -12.58 5.19
N ILE A 372 -12.83 -12.37 4.26
CA ILE A 372 -13.08 -13.27 3.13
C ILE A 372 -11.91 -13.21 2.15
N VAL A 373 -11.47 -12.01 1.79
CA VAL A 373 -10.30 -11.79 0.91
C VAL A 373 -9.04 -12.37 1.54
N HIS A 374 -8.83 -12.17 2.84
CA HIS A 374 -7.68 -12.69 3.57
C HIS A 374 -7.68 -14.22 3.59
N THR A 375 -8.84 -14.85 3.79
CA THR A 375 -9.00 -16.32 3.70
C THR A 375 -8.65 -16.82 2.30
N ALA A 376 -9.10 -16.11 1.26
CA ALA A 376 -8.75 -16.45 -0.12
C ALA A 376 -7.24 -16.34 -0.39
N LEU A 377 -6.55 -15.34 0.15
CA LEU A 377 -5.08 -15.23 0.03
C LEU A 377 -4.36 -16.42 0.68
N TRP A 378 -4.81 -16.86 1.85
CA TRP A 378 -4.27 -18.09 2.47
C TRP A 378 -4.54 -19.34 1.63
N LEU A 379 -5.72 -19.44 0.99
CA LEU A 379 -6.02 -20.53 0.07
C LEU A 379 -5.14 -20.51 -1.18
N ILE A 380 -4.79 -19.33 -1.73
CA ILE A 380 -3.82 -19.21 -2.82
C ILE A 380 -2.45 -19.73 -2.38
N LEU A 381 -1.99 -19.35 -1.19
CA LEU A 381 -0.72 -19.83 -0.64
C LEU A 381 -0.72 -21.35 -0.47
N ALA A 382 -1.78 -21.90 0.13
CA ALA A 382 -1.96 -23.34 0.30
C ALA A 382 -1.98 -24.08 -1.05
N ALA A 383 -2.64 -23.51 -2.06
CA ALA A 383 -2.64 -24.05 -3.42
C ALA A 383 -1.22 -24.07 -4.01
N GLY A 384 -0.44 -23.01 -3.83
CA GLY A 384 0.96 -22.93 -4.27
C GLY A 384 1.83 -24.01 -3.63
N VAL A 385 1.72 -24.19 -2.31
CA VAL A 385 2.42 -25.25 -1.58
C VAL A 385 2.01 -26.64 -2.09
N ALA A 386 0.70 -26.88 -2.27
CA ALA A 386 0.20 -28.15 -2.80
C ALA A 386 0.70 -28.42 -4.23
N MET A 387 0.77 -27.40 -5.10
CA MET A 387 1.36 -27.53 -6.43
C MET A 387 2.84 -27.90 -6.35
N PHE A 388 3.61 -27.27 -5.47
CA PHE A 388 5.04 -27.55 -5.30
C PHE A 388 5.29 -29.01 -4.88
N ILE A 389 4.54 -29.49 -3.88
CA ILE A 389 4.66 -30.87 -3.37
C ILE A 389 4.27 -31.89 -4.46
N THR A 390 3.16 -31.65 -5.16
CA THR A 390 2.67 -32.58 -6.18
C THR A 390 3.50 -32.58 -7.47
N ALA A 391 4.14 -31.46 -7.81
CA ALA A 391 5.10 -31.38 -8.92
C ALA A 391 6.38 -32.18 -8.61
N GLY A 392 6.94 -32.05 -7.40
CA GLY A 392 8.14 -32.78 -6.98
C GLY A 392 7.95 -34.31 -6.93
N GLY A 393 6.78 -34.78 -6.50
CA GLY A 393 6.47 -36.22 -6.43
C GLY A 393 6.38 -36.91 -7.80
N ARG A 394 5.98 -36.19 -8.86
CA ARG A 394 5.90 -36.75 -10.22
C ARG A 394 7.28 -37.00 -10.83
N THR A 395 8.25 -36.13 -10.54
CA THR A 395 9.62 -36.25 -11.05
C THR A 395 10.35 -37.43 -10.40
N PHE A 396 10.17 -37.62 -9.09
CA PHE A 396 10.73 -38.76 -8.36
C PHE A 396 10.18 -40.10 -8.86
N LYS A 397 8.85 -40.21 -9.06
CA LYS A 397 8.22 -41.44 -9.58
C LYS A 397 8.65 -41.78 -11.01
N LYS A 398 8.91 -40.77 -11.84
CA LYS A 398 9.43 -40.97 -13.21
C LYS A 398 10.90 -41.43 -13.19
N GLN A 399 11.70 -40.94 -12.26
CA GLN A 399 13.10 -41.35 -12.11
C GLN A 399 13.23 -42.75 -11.49
N SER A 400 12.39 -43.12 -10.52
CA SER A 400 12.39 -44.46 -9.94
C SER A 400 11.94 -45.51 -10.96
N ALA A 401 10.85 -45.24 -11.69
CA ALA A 401 10.34 -46.15 -12.73
C ALA A 401 11.33 -46.29 -13.90
N ARG A 402 12.14 -45.27 -14.19
CA ARG A 402 13.20 -45.34 -15.20
C ARG A 402 14.40 -46.17 -14.72
N LYS A 403 14.78 -46.05 -13.43
CA LYS A 403 15.83 -46.88 -12.83
C LYS A 403 15.44 -48.35 -12.73
N GLU A 404 14.17 -48.66 -12.45
CA GLU A 404 13.65 -50.04 -12.44
C GLU A 404 13.51 -50.66 -13.85
N ALA A 405 13.38 -49.83 -14.89
CA ALA A 405 13.34 -50.30 -16.28
C ALA A 405 14.74 -50.47 -16.91
N GLU A 406 15.77 -49.87 -16.31
CA GLU A 406 17.18 -49.95 -16.73
C GLU A 406 17.97 -51.02 -15.93
N SER A 407 17.34 -51.66 -14.94
CA SER A 407 17.84 -52.84 -14.19
C SER A 407 17.14 -54.12 -14.62
#